data_AF-A0A1E3H8X4-F1
#
_entry.id   AF-A0A1E3H8X4-F1
#
_cell.length_a   1.000
_cell.length_b   1.000
_cell.length_c   1.000
_cell.angle_alpha   90.00
_cell.angle_beta   90.00
_cell.angle_gamma   90.00
#
_symmetry.space_group_name_H-M   'P 1'
#
loop_
_entity.id
_entity.type
_entity.pdbx_description
1 polymer ?
#
loop_
_entity_poly.entity_id
_entity_poly.type
_entity_poly.pdbx_seq_one_letter_code
_entity_poly.pdbx_strand_id
1 'polypeptide(L)'
;MSSVIDDEFAIRLEQEIQRCLADWKIRGASVTIVQHDSHNILTFGQRDEHSPVTPSTRFALASSSKLITALLLVRALASSSPPLPVSTPINTILPSFRLANPLAEAECTVEDILSHRTGLPGYDEMFEPGYVMGELVERLATLELSGGFRERHQYNSILFDLAAMLVEKLTGQAFDVYAHEQLFQPLGLTSATFYHTADQGEFAKSSWQRVDQNGEGDEGRWIEYGIERCQGAIGTGRLWIDSNDMASFLSYLSTGSYLKQDSSRPNGSKRSRVYQNTPKLSFPVRSRVQLVV
;
A
#
# COMPACT_ATOMS: atom_id res chain seq x y z
N MET A 1 6.53 24.22 10.65
CA MET A 1 7.31 23.58 9.56
C MET A 1 7.37 24.56 8.41
N SER A 2 8.46 24.63 7.66
CA SER A 2 8.51 25.42 6.41
C SER A 2 7.64 24.72 5.37
N SER A 3 6.77 25.47 4.70
CA SER A 3 6.04 24.97 3.53
C SER A 3 7.03 24.46 2.48
N VAL A 4 6.73 23.32 1.86
CA VAL A 4 7.50 22.77 0.72
C VAL A 4 7.08 23.36 -0.62
N ILE A 5 5.99 24.11 -0.62
CA ILE A 5 5.46 24.81 -1.79
C ILE A 5 5.34 26.31 -1.48
N ASP A 6 5.58 27.14 -2.49
CA ASP A 6 5.28 28.57 -2.42
C ASP A 6 3.77 28.83 -2.57
N ASP A 7 3.34 30.03 -2.15
CA ASP A 7 1.93 30.42 -2.14
C ASP A 7 1.30 30.42 -3.54
N GLU A 8 2.08 30.81 -4.57
CA GLU A 8 1.60 30.85 -5.95
C GLU A 8 1.30 29.44 -6.48
N PHE A 9 2.18 28.48 -6.19
CA PHE A 9 1.97 27.07 -6.51
C PHE A 9 0.82 26.48 -5.70
N ALA A 10 0.71 26.79 -4.40
CA ALA A 10 -0.37 26.32 -3.55
C ALA A 10 -1.74 26.75 -4.11
N ILE A 11 -1.91 28.03 -4.46
CA ILE A 11 -3.16 28.56 -5.03
C ILE A 11 -3.53 27.85 -6.33
N ARG A 12 -2.57 27.69 -7.26
CA ARG A 12 -2.84 26.99 -8.52
C ARG A 12 -3.22 25.53 -8.31
N LEU A 13 -2.53 24.86 -7.39
CA LEU A 13 -2.79 23.45 -7.08
C LEU A 13 -4.18 23.28 -6.46
N GLU A 14 -4.56 24.14 -5.51
CA GLU A 14 -5.90 24.12 -4.90
C GLU A 14 -7.00 24.33 -5.94
N GLN A 15 -6.82 25.29 -6.85
CA GLN A 15 -7.78 25.55 -7.95
C GLN A 15 -7.92 24.33 -8.86
N GLU A 16 -6.80 23.71 -9.23
CA GLU A 16 -6.82 22.53 -10.10
C GLU A 16 -7.45 21.31 -9.42
N ILE A 17 -7.16 21.09 -8.13
CA ILE A 17 -7.80 20.01 -7.36
C ILE A 17 -9.30 20.25 -7.26
N GLN A 18 -9.74 21.46 -6.90
CA GLN A 18 -11.17 21.78 -6.83
C GLN A 18 -11.88 21.56 -8.17
N ARG A 19 -11.23 21.91 -9.29
CA ARG A 19 -11.74 21.63 -10.63
C ARG A 19 -11.87 20.13 -10.88
N CYS A 20 -10.84 19.34 -10.57
CA CYS A 20 -10.90 17.88 -10.68
C CYS A 20 -12.00 17.26 -9.80
N LEU A 21 -12.16 17.73 -8.56
CA LEU A 21 -13.23 17.23 -7.69
C LEU A 21 -14.62 17.47 -8.29
N ALA A 22 -14.83 18.64 -8.90
CA ALA A 22 -16.08 18.98 -9.58
C ALA A 22 -16.29 18.14 -10.85
N ASP A 23 -15.30 18.11 -11.74
CA ASP A 23 -15.36 17.42 -13.04
C ASP A 23 -15.61 15.92 -12.88
N TRP A 24 -14.94 15.29 -11.91
CA TRP A 24 -15.01 13.85 -11.65
C TRP A 24 -16.00 13.46 -10.56
N LYS A 25 -16.76 14.44 -10.03
CA LYS A 25 -17.75 14.23 -8.96
C LYS A 25 -17.16 13.49 -7.74
N ILE A 26 -15.92 13.84 -7.38
CA ILE A 26 -15.22 13.28 -6.22
C ILE A 26 -15.65 14.06 -4.98
N ARG A 27 -16.15 13.35 -3.96
CA ARG A 27 -16.71 13.97 -2.74
C ARG A 27 -15.67 14.72 -1.91
N GLY A 28 -14.46 14.19 -1.81
CA GLY A 28 -13.39 14.77 -1.02
C GLY A 28 -12.05 14.10 -1.30
N ALA A 29 -10.97 14.81 -1.00
CA ALA A 29 -9.60 14.37 -1.20
C ALA A 29 -8.67 14.97 -0.16
N SER A 30 -7.55 14.30 0.05
CA SER A 30 -6.41 14.85 0.77
C SER A 30 -5.15 14.69 -0.07
N VAL A 31 -4.34 15.74 -0.15
CA VAL A 31 -3.11 15.79 -0.94
C VAL A 31 -1.93 16.06 -0.01
N THR A 32 -1.05 15.07 0.09
CA THR A 32 0.20 15.17 0.87
C THR A 32 1.38 15.40 -0.06
N ILE A 33 2.12 16.49 0.16
CA ILE A 33 3.32 16.84 -0.60
C ILE A 33 4.50 16.80 0.35
N VAL A 34 5.54 16.02 0.03
CA VAL A 34 6.72 15.85 0.88
C VAL A 34 7.98 16.27 0.15
N GLN A 35 8.83 17.04 0.83
CA GLN A 35 10.17 17.37 0.38
C GLN A 35 11.14 17.23 1.56
N HIS A 36 12.00 16.21 1.50
CA HIS A 36 12.89 15.82 2.61
C HIS A 36 12.11 15.62 3.92
N ASP A 37 12.35 16.49 4.91
CA ASP A 37 11.77 16.42 6.26
C ASP A 37 10.56 17.36 6.44
N SER A 38 10.12 18.03 5.37
CA SER A 38 8.99 18.97 5.38
C SER A 38 7.85 18.46 4.51
N HIS A 39 6.63 18.85 4.84
CA HIS A 39 5.44 18.49 4.07
C HIS A 39 4.34 19.54 4.17
N ASN A 40 3.44 19.52 3.19
CA ASN A 40 2.15 20.19 3.22
C ASN A 40 1.04 19.14 3.07
N ILE A 41 -0.08 19.35 3.75
CA ILE A 41 -1.31 18.57 3.58
C ILE A 41 -2.42 19.54 3.21
N LEU A 42 -3.09 19.28 2.09
CA LEU A 42 -4.23 20.05 1.61
C LEU A 42 -5.45 19.13 1.59
N THR A 43 -6.54 19.54 2.26
CA THR A 43 -7.77 18.74 2.38
C THR A 43 -8.94 19.43 1.72
N PHE A 44 -9.77 18.67 1.02
CA PHE A 44 -10.87 19.19 0.22
C PHE A 44 -12.13 18.34 0.40
N GLY A 45 -13.29 19.00 0.38
CA GLY A 45 -14.59 18.33 0.35
C GLY A 45 -14.93 17.57 1.63
N GLN A 46 -15.72 16.50 1.48
CA GLN A 46 -16.28 15.71 2.58
C GLN A 46 -15.80 14.26 2.55
N ARG A 47 -15.61 13.67 3.73
CA ARG A 47 -15.27 12.24 3.86
C ARG A 47 -16.51 11.34 3.87
N ASP A 48 -17.66 11.88 4.24
CA ASP A 48 -18.97 11.23 4.30
C ASP A 48 -20.10 12.27 4.04
N GLU A 49 -21.37 11.95 4.31
CA GLU A 49 -22.49 12.89 4.06
C GLU A 49 -22.44 14.18 4.90
N HIS A 50 -21.70 14.20 6.02
CA HIS A 50 -21.82 15.23 7.04
C HIS A 50 -20.48 15.79 7.53
N SER A 51 -19.38 15.10 7.26
CA SER A 51 -18.08 15.40 7.85
C SER A 51 -17.07 15.84 6.77
N PRO A 52 -16.27 16.89 7.04
CA PRO A 52 -15.21 17.30 6.13
C PRO A 52 -14.08 16.26 6.07
N VAL A 53 -13.31 16.28 4.98
CA VAL A 53 -12.00 15.64 4.97
C VAL A 53 -11.06 16.42 5.89
N THR A 54 -10.34 15.70 6.74
CA THR A 54 -9.31 16.21 7.66
C THR A 54 -7.97 15.52 7.37
N PRO A 55 -6.83 16.05 7.83
CA PRO A 55 -5.55 15.34 7.74
C PRO A 55 -5.56 13.96 8.43
N SER A 56 -6.48 13.76 9.39
CA SER A 56 -6.69 12.52 10.13
C SER A 56 -7.72 11.57 9.48
N THR A 57 -8.31 11.98 8.35
CA THR A 57 -9.20 11.11 7.59
C THR A 57 -8.39 10.01 6.92
N ARG A 58 -8.73 8.76 7.21
CA ARG A 58 -8.09 7.57 6.64
C ARG A 58 -8.73 7.23 5.30
N PHE A 59 -7.90 7.05 4.29
CA PHE A 59 -8.30 6.63 2.95
C PHE A 59 -7.79 5.22 2.68
N ALA A 60 -8.58 4.43 1.94
CA ALA A 60 -8.14 3.14 1.43
C ALA A 60 -7.09 3.37 0.35
N LEU A 61 -5.92 2.77 0.50
CA LEU A 61 -4.84 2.90 -0.47
C LEU A 61 -5.01 2.00 -1.70
N ALA A 62 -5.96 1.06 -1.66
CA ALA A 62 -6.14 0.06 -2.70
C ALA A 62 -4.77 -0.52 -3.10
N SER A 63 -4.49 -0.63 -4.40
CA SER A 63 -3.26 -1.20 -4.93
C SER A 63 -1.97 -0.49 -4.52
N SER A 64 -2.02 0.73 -4.00
CA SER A 64 -0.83 1.37 -3.40
C SER A 64 -0.34 0.63 -2.16
N SER A 65 -1.19 -0.20 -1.52
CA SER A 65 -0.80 -1.13 -0.44
C SER A 65 0.33 -2.08 -0.85
N LYS A 66 0.42 -2.44 -2.14
CA LYS A 66 1.40 -3.38 -2.68
C LYS A 66 2.85 -2.92 -2.46
N LEU A 67 3.09 -1.61 -2.41
CA LEU A 67 4.42 -1.07 -2.09
C LEU A 67 4.88 -1.49 -0.69
N ILE A 68 3.96 -1.46 0.27
CA ILE A 68 4.25 -1.85 1.66
C ILE A 68 4.46 -3.35 1.76
N THR A 69 3.63 -4.15 1.10
CA THR A 69 3.82 -5.61 1.01
C THR A 69 5.17 -5.98 0.41
N ALA A 70 5.56 -5.35 -0.71
CA ALA A 70 6.86 -5.59 -1.33
C ALA A 70 8.02 -5.22 -0.39
N LEU A 71 7.92 -4.08 0.29
CA LEU A 71 8.94 -3.63 1.25
C LEU A 71 9.09 -4.61 2.42
N LEU A 72 7.96 -5.10 2.97
CA LEU A 72 7.96 -6.06 4.07
C LEU A 72 8.52 -7.42 3.63
N LEU A 73 8.19 -7.90 2.42
CA LEU A 73 8.74 -9.15 1.90
C LEU A 73 10.25 -9.06 1.67
N VAL A 74 10.74 -7.98 1.05
CA VAL A 74 12.18 -7.77 0.86
C VAL A 74 12.89 -7.69 2.21
N ARG A 75 12.27 -7.06 3.22
CA ARG A 75 12.82 -7.01 4.58
C ARG A 75 12.87 -8.40 5.22
N ALA A 76 11.81 -9.20 5.13
CA ALA A 76 11.76 -10.56 5.68
C ALA A 76 12.83 -11.48 5.03
N LEU A 77 13.01 -11.37 3.72
CA LEU A 77 14.07 -12.09 2.99
C LEU A 77 15.47 -11.68 3.47
N ALA A 78 15.72 -10.38 3.61
CA ALA A 78 17.00 -9.86 4.08
C ALA A 78 17.29 -10.23 5.55
N SER A 79 16.25 -10.38 6.38
CA SER A 79 16.36 -10.79 7.78
C SER A 79 16.44 -12.31 7.99
N SER A 80 16.27 -13.10 6.94
CA SER A 80 16.45 -14.57 7.00
C SER A 80 17.90 -14.95 7.32
N SER A 81 18.13 -16.16 7.81
CA SER A 81 19.47 -16.69 8.10
C SER A 81 19.69 -18.04 7.40
N PRO A 82 20.49 -18.08 6.30
CA PRO A 82 21.13 -16.94 5.65
C PRO A 82 20.11 -16.00 4.95
N PRO A 83 20.47 -14.72 4.66
CA PRO A 83 19.62 -13.82 3.89
C PRO A 83 19.32 -14.39 2.50
N LEU A 84 18.09 -14.21 2.05
CA LEU A 84 17.60 -14.71 0.76
C LEU A 84 17.51 -13.55 -0.27
N PRO A 85 17.97 -13.72 -1.52
CA PRO A 85 17.75 -12.73 -2.58
C PRO A 85 16.32 -12.78 -3.14
N VAL A 86 15.88 -11.72 -3.83
CA VAL A 86 14.58 -11.73 -4.54
C VAL A 86 14.51 -12.74 -5.70
N SER A 87 15.66 -13.24 -6.16
CA SER A 87 15.72 -14.34 -7.12
C SER A 87 15.47 -15.72 -6.48
N THR A 88 15.19 -15.79 -5.17
CA THR A 88 14.83 -17.04 -4.50
C THR A 88 13.54 -17.62 -5.10
N PRO A 89 13.55 -18.90 -5.53
CA PRO A 89 12.34 -19.59 -5.96
C PRO A 89 11.30 -19.66 -4.84
N ILE A 90 10.02 -19.47 -5.18
CA ILE A 90 8.92 -19.48 -4.21
C ILE A 90 8.84 -20.81 -3.46
N ASN A 91 9.09 -21.93 -4.15
CA ASN A 91 9.08 -23.28 -3.56
C ASN A 91 10.10 -23.47 -2.41
N THR A 92 11.18 -22.67 -2.38
CA THR A 92 12.15 -22.69 -1.27
C THR A 92 11.54 -22.17 0.03
N ILE A 93 10.60 -21.24 -0.06
CA ILE A 93 9.95 -20.57 1.08
C ILE A 93 8.62 -21.24 1.39
N LEU A 94 7.87 -21.62 0.36
CA LEU A 94 6.55 -22.24 0.43
C LEU A 94 6.53 -23.51 -0.42
N PRO A 95 6.97 -24.67 0.09
CA PRO A 95 7.03 -25.93 -0.67
C PRO A 95 5.69 -26.43 -1.20
N SER A 96 4.58 -25.94 -0.64
CA SER A 96 3.22 -26.22 -1.11
C SER A 96 2.80 -25.34 -2.28
N PHE A 97 3.59 -24.36 -2.72
CA PHE A 97 3.27 -23.48 -3.84
C PHE A 97 3.05 -24.28 -5.13
N ARG A 98 1.94 -24.01 -5.82
CA ARG A 98 1.55 -24.69 -7.05
C ARG A 98 1.02 -23.69 -8.06
N LEU A 99 1.28 -23.96 -9.34
CA LEU A 99 0.71 -23.24 -10.49
C LEU A 99 0.35 -24.26 -11.57
N ALA A 100 -0.72 -23.99 -12.33
CA ALA A 100 -1.13 -24.89 -13.41
C ALA A 100 -0.05 -25.11 -14.48
N ASN A 101 0.90 -24.16 -14.64
CA ASN A 101 2.03 -24.29 -15.55
C ASN A 101 3.26 -24.87 -14.83
N PRO A 102 3.77 -26.06 -15.23
CA PRO A 102 4.88 -26.72 -14.54
C PRO A 102 6.19 -25.92 -14.52
N LEU A 103 6.47 -25.15 -15.59
CA LEU A 103 7.68 -24.32 -15.65
C LEU A 103 7.57 -23.14 -14.69
N ALA A 104 6.43 -22.44 -14.69
CA ALA A 104 6.18 -21.36 -13.75
C ALA A 104 6.17 -21.87 -12.31
N GLU A 105 5.54 -23.02 -12.04
CA GLU A 105 5.55 -23.63 -10.71
C GLU A 105 6.97 -23.90 -10.21
N ALA A 106 7.82 -24.50 -11.05
CA ALA A 106 9.18 -24.89 -10.66
C ALA A 106 10.12 -23.68 -10.48
N GLU A 107 10.01 -22.67 -11.35
CA GLU A 107 11.02 -21.63 -11.52
C GLU A 107 10.57 -20.22 -11.05
N CYS A 108 9.31 -20.05 -10.64
CA CYS A 108 8.81 -18.75 -10.17
C CYS A 108 9.60 -18.28 -8.94
N THR A 109 10.08 -17.04 -9.01
CA THR A 109 10.84 -16.38 -7.95
C THR A 109 10.04 -15.27 -7.26
N VAL A 110 10.58 -14.72 -6.18
CA VAL A 110 10.00 -13.53 -5.55
C VAL A 110 9.98 -12.33 -6.51
N GLU A 111 11.02 -12.17 -7.34
CA GLU A 111 11.06 -11.12 -8.35
C GLU A 111 9.93 -11.28 -9.39
N ASP A 112 9.61 -12.51 -9.80
CA ASP A 112 8.55 -12.77 -10.78
C ASP A 112 7.16 -12.39 -10.25
N ILE A 113 6.87 -12.66 -8.97
CA ILE A 113 5.59 -12.26 -8.36
C ILE A 113 5.49 -10.75 -8.16
N LEU A 114 6.57 -10.11 -7.69
CA LEU A 114 6.59 -8.67 -7.43
C LEU A 114 6.58 -7.83 -8.72
N SER A 115 7.03 -8.42 -9.84
CA SER A 115 7.04 -7.79 -11.16
C SER A 115 5.89 -8.21 -12.07
N HIS A 116 4.95 -9.03 -11.58
CA HIS A 116 3.78 -9.50 -12.33
C HIS A 116 4.15 -10.28 -13.61
N ARG A 117 5.11 -11.21 -13.53
CA ARG A 117 5.67 -11.94 -14.70
C ARG A 117 5.48 -13.45 -14.65
N THR A 118 4.48 -13.92 -13.92
CA THR A 118 4.21 -15.37 -13.77
C THR A 118 3.44 -15.98 -14.94
N GLY A 119 2.82 -15.17 -15.80
CA GLY A 119 1.90 -15.61 -16.86
C GLY A 119 0.44 -15.73 -16.40
N LEU A 120 0.16 -15.51 -15.10
CA LEU A 120 -1.19 -15.41 -14.57
C LEU A 120 -1.78 -14.03 -14.90
N PRO A 121 -2.96 -13.95 -15.55
CA PRO A 121 -3.70 -12.70 -15.68
C PRO A 121 -4.24 -12.21 -14.33
N GLY A 122 -4.87 -11.03 -14.32
CA GLY A 122 -5.65 -10.58 -13.18
C GLY A 122 -6.83 -11.51 -12.93
N TYR A 123 -7.07 -11.81 -11.65
CA TYR A 123 -8.11 -12.70 -11.14
C TYR A 123 -8.77 -12.05 -9.91
N ASP A 124 -9.09 -10.75 -9.99
CA ASP A 124 -9.62 -9.99 -8.85
C ASP A 124 -10.97 -10.55 -8.34
N GLU A 125 -11.68 -11.32 -9.17
CA GLU A 125 -12.88 -12.08 -8.79
C GLU A 125 -12.62 -13.11 -7.68
N MET A 126 -11.38 -13.54 -7.45
CA MET A 126 -11.05 -14.43 -6.33
C MET A 126 -11.24 -13.76 -4.96
N PHE A 127 -11.26 -12.42 -4.89
CA PHE A 127 -11.55 -11.68 -3.66
C PHE A 127 -13.06 -11.57 -3.42
N GLU A 128 -13.77 -12.67 -3.62
CA GLU A 128 -15.19 -12.81 -3.34
C GLU A 128 -15.46 -12.83 -1.83
N PRO A 129 -16.71 -12.57 -1.41
CA PRO A 129 -17.06 -12.63 -0.01
C PRO A 129 -16.72 -13.99 0.63
N GLY A 130 -16.01 -13.96 1.76
CA GLY A 130 -15.58 -15.16 2.47
C GLY A 130 -14.21 -15.74 2.07
N TYR A 131 -13.52 -15.17 1.06
CA TYR A 131 -12.15 -15.61 0.74
C TYR A 131 -11.20 -15.43 1.94
N VAL A 132 -10.38 -16.45 2.20
CA VAL A 132 -9.37 -16.47 3.27
C VAL A 132 -7.98 -16.76 2.69
N MET A 133 -6.92 -16.21 3.31
CA MET A 133 -5.55 -16.45 2.83
C MET A 133 -5.17 -17.94 2.81
N GLY A 134 -5.75 -18.76 3.70
CA GLY A 134 -5.40 -20.18 3.83
C GLY A 134 -5.69 -21.04 2.59
N GLU A 135 -6.65 -20.66 1.76
CA GLU A 135 -7.01 -21.39 0.52
C GLU A 135 -6.25 -20.87 -0.72
N LEU A 136 -5.42 -19.83 -0.58
CA LEU A 136 -4.74 -19.17 -1.69
C LEU A 136 -3.95 -20.15 -2.56
N VAL A 137 -3.17 -21.04 -1.94
CA VAL A 137 -2.32 -21.99 -2.66
C VAL A 137 -3.14 -22.98 -3.48
N GLU A 138 -4.24 -23.47 -2.92
CA GLU A 138 -5.13 -24.40 -3.61
C GLU A 138 -5.82 -23.72 -4.79
N ARG A 139 -6.29 -22.47 -4.60
CA ARG A 139 -6.88 -21.67 -5.68
C ARG A 139 -5.86 -21.37 -6.78
N LEU A 140 -4.65 -20.92 -6.45
CA LEU A 140 -3.57 -20.65 -7.40
C LEU A 140 -3.25 -21.85 -8.31
N ALA A 141 -3.30 -23.06 -7.76
CA ALA A 141 -3.05 -24.30 -8.51
C ALA A 141 -4.06 -24.53 -9.65
N THR A 142 -5.26 -23.95 -9.54
CA THR A 142 -6.36 -24.12 -10.50
C THR A 142 -6.47 -23.01 -11.54
N LEU A 143 -5.74 -21.90 -11.35
CA LEU A 143 -5.83 -20.74 -12.24
C LEU A 143 -5.15 -20.99 -13.58
N GLU A 144 -5.85 -20.63 -14.65
CA GLU A 144 -5.33 -20.71 -16.01
C GLU A 144 -4.33 -19.57 -16.28
N LEU A 145 -3.22 -19.89 -16.93
CA LEU A 145 -2.29 -18.87 -17.41
C LEU A 145 -2.75 -18.41 -18.79
N SER A 146 -2.70 -17.11 -19.04
CA SER A 146 -3.00 -16.54 -20.37
C SER A 146 -1.74 -16.15 -21.15
N GLY A 147 -0.57 -16.20 -20.50
CA GLY A 147 0.73 -15.93 -21.11
C GLY A 147 1.80 -16.90 -20.65
N GLY A 148 2.90 -16.96 -21.39
CA GLY A 148 4.08 -17.70 -21.01
C GLY A 148 4.76 -17.12 -19.77
N PHE A 149 5.42 -18.00 -19.00
CA PHE A 149 6.23 -17.59 -17.86
C PHE A 149 7.31 -16.59 -18.29
N ARG A 150 7.38 -15.43 -17.61
CA ARG A 150 8.28 -14.29 -17.91
C ARG A 150 8.12 -13.61 -19.27
N GLU A 151 7.13 -14.02 -20.08
CA GLU A 151 6.90 -13.51 -21.43
C GLU A 151 6.54 -12.01 -21.43
N ARG A 152 5.62 -11.62 -20.53
CA ARG A 152 5.12 -10.24 -20.44
C ARG A 152 4.63 -9.91 -19.04
N HIS A 153 4.45 -8.62 -18.78
CA HIS A 153 3.81 -8.12 -17.56
C HIS A 153 2.29 -8.37 -17.61
N GLN A 154 1.73 -8.96 -16.55
CA GLN A 154 0.30 -9.17 -16.38
C GLN A 154 -0.11 -8.83 -14.94
N TYR A 155 -0.66 -7.63 -14.75
CA TYR A 155 -1.06 -7.15 -13.43
C TYR A 155 -1.99 -8.16 -12.74
N ASN A 156 -1.61 -8.56 -11.53
CA ASN A 156 -2.33 -9.56 -10.77
C ASN A 156 -2.20 -9.28 -9.27
N SER A 157 -3.33 -8.93 -8.65
CA SER A 157 -3.45 -8.61 -7.24
C SER A 157 -3.21 -9.82 -6.31
N ILE A 158 -3.51 -11.04 -6.75
CA ILE A 158 -3.37 -12.27 -5.96
C ILE A 158 -1.89 -12.55 -5.65
N LEU A 159 -1.00 -12.22 -6.58
CA LEU A 159 0.45 -12.39 -6.37
C LEU A 159 0.98 -11.57 -5.18
N PHE A 160 0.29 -10.50 -4.81
CA PHE A 160 0.61 -9.72 -3.63
C PHE A 160 0.01 -10.28 -2.34
N ASP A 161 -1.11 -11.01 -2.44
CA ASP A 161 -1.59 -11.82 -1.32
C ASP A 161 -0.63 -12.99 -1.05
N LEU A 162 -0.09 -13.60 -2.11
CA LEU A 162 1.00 -14.57 -2.01
C LEU A 162 2.25 -13.93 -1.38
N ALA A 163 2.61 -12.71 -1.76
CA ALA A 163 3.73 -12.00 -1.14
C ALA A 163 3.52 -11.79 0.37
N ALA A 164 2.30 -11.47 0.81
CA ALA A 164 1.97 -11.41 2.23
C ALA A 164 2.10 -12.77 2.92
N MET A 165 1.58 -13.85 2.31
CA MET A 165 1.76 -15.21 2.83
C MET A 165 3.24 -15.59 2.97
N LEU A 166 4.10 -15.20 2.03
CA LEU A 166 5.54 -15.46 2.11
C LEU A 166 6.21 -14.75 3.28
N VAL A 167 5.77 -13.52 3.61
CA VAL A 167 6.20 -12.83 4.84
C VAL A 167 5.85 -13.67 6.06
N GLU A 168 4.60 -14.18 6.15
CA GLU A 168 4.18 -15.00 7.29
C GLU A 168 5.00 -16.29 7.40
N LYS A 169 5.32 -16.93 6.27
CA LYS A 169 6.16 -18.14 6.26
C LYS A 169 7.60 -17.88 6.67
N LEU A 170 8.19 -16.78 6.23
CA LEU A 170 9.57 -16.43 6.56
C LEU A 170 9.74 -16.01 8.03
N THR A 171 8.72 -15.35 8.59
CA THR A 171 8.82 -14.68 9.89
C THR A 171 8.13 -15.44 11.02
N GLY A 172 7.14 -16.28 10.69
CA GLY A 172 6.27 -16.92 11.67
C GLY A 172 5.24 -15.98 12.31
N GLN A 173 5.12 -14.73 11.83
CA GLN A 173 4.19 -13.72 12.33
C GLN A 173 3.06 -13.49 11.32
N ALA A 174 1.87 -13.11 11.79
CA ALA A 174 0.81 -12.63 10.91
C ALA A 174 1.27 -11.36 10.17
N PHE A 175 0.83 -11.19 8.92
CA PHE A 175 1.33 -10.11 8.05
C PHE A 175 1.11 -8.71 8.64
N ASP A 176 -0.05 -8.46 9.23
CA ASP A 176 -0.40 -7.20 9.88
C ASP A 176 0.48 -6.91 11.11
N VAL A 177 0.77 -7.95 11.91
CA VAL A 177 1.67 -7.85 13.07
C VAL A 177 3.08 -7.51 12.61
N TYR A 178 3.58 -8.20 11.59
CA TYR A 178 4.91 -7.92 11.02
C TYR A 178 4.98 -6.50 10.43
N ALA A 179 3.94 -6.06 9.71
CA ALA A 179 3.84 -4.71 9.19
C ALA A 179 3.86 -3.66 10.31
N HIS A 180 3.12 -3.91 11.39
CA HIS A 180 3.09 -3.02 12.54
C HIS A 180 4.45 -2.89 13.20
N GLU A 181 5.11 -4.01 13.51
CA GLU A 181 6.41 -4.02 14.20
C GLU A 181 7.57 -3.50 13.34
N GLN A 182 7.58 -3.83 12.05
CA GLN A 182 8.72 -3.53 11.19
C GLN A 182 8.61 -2.22 10.43
N LEU A 183 7.40 -1.66 10.29
CA LEU A 183 7.16 -0.44 9.53
C LEU A 183 6.35 0.59 10.29
N PHE A 184 5.16 0.24 10.80
CA PHE A 184 4.25 1.25 11.35
C PHE A 184 4.79 1.84 12.66
N GLN A 185 5.10 1.02 13.65
CA GLN A 185 5.63 1.47 14.94
C GLN A 185 6.96 2.23 14.79
N PRO A 186 7.97 1.76 14.02
CA PRO A 186 9.21 2.51 13.84
C PRO A 186 9.06 3.87 13.17
N LEU A 187 8.05 4.04 12.31
CA LEU A 187 7.75 5.30 11.62
C LEU A 187 6.68 6.14 12.33
N GLY A 188 6.11 5.63 13.43
CA GLY A 188 5.02 6.30 14.14
C GLY A 188 3.70 6.37 13.36
N LEU A 189 3.44 5.41 12.46
CA LEU A 189 2.21 5.36 11.67
C LEU A 189 1.05 4.83 12.52
N THR A 190 0.39 5.73 13.25
CA THR A 190 -0.64 5.37 14.25
C THR A 190 -2.04 5.20 13.67
N SER A 191 -2.27 5.72 12.47
CA SER A 191 -3.52 5.60 11.70
C SER A 191 -3.50 4.41 10.76
N ALA A 192 -2.33 3.91 10.37
CA ALA A 192 -2.16 2.82 9.40
C ALA A 192 -2.78 1.51 9.91
N THR A 193 -3.70 0.93 9.14
CA THR A 193 -4.41 -0.31 9.52
C THR A 193 -4.85 -1.11 8.29
N PHE A 194 -4.77 -2.43 8.37
CA PHE A 194 -5.38 -3.35 7.40
C PHE A 194 -6.83 -3.70 7.73
N TYR A 195 -7.30 -3.23 8.88
CA TYR A 195 -8.64 -3.49 9.40
C TYR A 195 -9.47 -2.23 9.34
N HIS A 196 -10.58 -2.33 8.62
CA HIS A 196 -11.65 -1.35 8.61
C HIS A 196 -12.90 -2.02 9.18
N THR A 197 -13.34 -1.55 10.35
CA THR A 197 -14.71 -1.75 10.82
C THR A 197 -15.42 -0.41 10.64
N ALA A 198 -16.50 -0.39 9.87
CA ALA A 198 -17.12 0.84 9.37
C ALA A 198 -17.61 1.79 10.49
N ASP A 199 -17.74 1.27 11.71
CA ASP A 199 -18.29 1.99 12.87
C ASP A 199 -17.23 2.58 13.82
N GLN A 200 -15.94 2.45 13.53
CA GLN A 200 -14.87 2.88 14.46
C GLN A 200 -13.79 3.76 13.80
N GLY A 201 -14.10 5.03 13.51
CA GLY A 201 -13.07 6.05 13.25
C GLY A 201 -13.34 7.01 12.11
N GLU A 202 -12.33 7.82 11.77
CA GLU A 202 -12.38 8.83 10.70
C GLU A 202 -12.09 8.24 9.31
N PHE A 203 -12.84 7.22 8.88
CA PHE A 203 -12.65 6.60 7.56
C PHE A 203 -13.44 7.34 6.47
N ALA A 204 -12.83 7.54 5.31
CA ALA A 204 -13.52 8.06 4.14
C ALA A 204 -14.53 7.02 3.62
N LYS A 205 -15.80 7.42 3.52
CA LYS A 205 -16.84 6.67 2.83
C LYS A 205 -16.79 7.02 1.35
N SER A 206 -16.11 6.17 0.61
CA SER A 206 -15.88 6.36 -0.82
C SER A 206 -16.81 5.49 -1.65
N SER A 207 -17.29 6.06 -2.74
CA SER A 207 -17.92 5.35 -3.85
C SER A 207 -17.19 5.72 -5.13
N TRP A 208 -17.11 4.80 -6.08
CA TRP A 208 -16.61 5.10 -7.42
C TRP A 208 -17.75 4.96 -8.44
N GLN A 209 -17.71 5.81 -9.46
CA GLN A 209 -18.60 5.74 -10.62
C GLN A 209 -17.73 5.98 -11.87
N ARG A 210 -18.10 5.36 -12.99
CA ARG A 210 -17.50 5.69 -14.28
C ARG A 210 -18.15 6.98 -14.76
N VAL A 211 -17.32 7.94 -15.13
CA VAL A 211 -17.76 9.19 -15.73
C VAL A 211 -17.30 9.17 -17.19
N ASP A 212 -18.22 9.37 -18.13
CA ASP A 212 -17.88 9.45 -19.54
C ASP A 212 -17.22 10.81 -19.88
N GLN A 213 -16.79 10.96 -21.14
CA GLN A 213 -16.15 12.20 -21.60
C GLN A 213 -17.06 13.44 -21.56
N ASN A 214 -18.37 13.27 -21.35
CA ASN A 214 -19.36 14.34 -21.25
C ASN A 214 -19.71 14.66 -19.78
N GLY A 215 -19.13 13.95 -18.81
CA GLY A 215 -19.43 14.14 -17.39
C GLY A 215 -20.63 13.32 -16.88
N GLU A 216 -21.20 12.43 -17.69
CA GLU A 216 -22.30 11.57 -17.29
C GLU A 216 -21.77 10.35 -16.53
N GLY A 217 -22.27 10.16 -15.30
CA GLY A 217 -21.84 9.09 -14.40
C GLY A 217 -22.78 7.89 -14.46
N ASP A 218 -22.24 6.68 -14.34
CA ASP A 218 -23.03 5.47 -14.08
C ASP A 218 -23.43 5.34 -12.60
N GLU A 219 -24.02 4.21 -12.22
CA GLU A 219 -24.39 3.94 -10.82
C GLU A 219 -23.13 3.84 -9.94
N GLY A 220 -23.10 4.69 -8.90
CA GLY A 220 -22.02 4.69 -7.92
C GLY A 220 -21.95 3.40 -7.11
N ARG A 221 -20.74 2.85 -7.00
CA ARG A 221 -20.45 1.61 -6.27
C ARG A 221 -19.66 1.94 -5.02
N TRP A 222 -20.13 1.48 -3.87
CA TRP A 222 -19.43 1.68 -2.61
C TRP A 222 -18.14 0.88 -2.55
N ILE A 223 -17.11 1.51 -2.00
CA ILE A 223 -15.82 0.89 -1.79
C ILE A 223 -15.86 0.15 -0.44
N GLU A 224 -16.03 -1.16 -0.52
CA GLU A 224 -15.95 -2.05 0.64
C GLU A 224 -14.60 -2.78 0.65
N TYR A 225 -13.64 -2.28 1.44
CA TYR A 225 -12.34 -2.94 1.72
C TYR A 225 -12.26 -3.52 3.14
N GLY A 226 -13.41 -3.69 3.81
CA GLY A 226 -13.50 -4.21 5.17
C GLY A 226 -13.26 -5.72 5.27
N ILE A 227 -12.87 -6.18 6.47
CA ILE A 227 -12.70 -7.62 6.77
C ILE A 227 -14.00 -8.41 6.67
N GLU A 228 -15.12 -7.70 6.82
CA GLU A 228 -16.48 -8.24 6.68
C GLU A 228 -16.76 -8.73 5.27
N ARG A 229 -16.13 -8.11 4.25
CA ARG A 229 -16.21 -8.59 2.88
C ARG A 229 -15.33 -9.81 2.71
N CYS A 230 -14.05 -9.71 3.02
CA CYS A 230 -13.08 -10.77 2.75
C CYS A 230 -11.93 -10.72 3.76
N GLN A 231 -11.51 -11.89 4.25
CA GLN A 231 -10.41 -12.00 5.21
C GLN A 231 -9.03 -12.09 4.52
N GLY A 232 -8.97 -12.54 3.28
CA GLY A 232 -7.79 -12.42 2.42
C GLY A 232 -7.57 -11.00 1.87
N ALA A 233 -6.76 -10.87 0.80
CA ALA A 233 -6.44 -9.61 0.14
C ALA A 233 -5.59 -8.60 0.95
N ILE A 234 -5.06 -9.02 2.12
CA ILE A 234 -4.28 -8.13 3.00
C ILE A 234 -3.03 -7.61 2.31
N GLY A 235 -2.40 -8.41 1.47
CA GLY A 235 -1.18 -8.03 0.75
C GLY A 235 -1.41 -7.09 -0.42
N THR A 236 -2.67 -6.90 -0.87
CA THR A 236 -2.93 -6.32 -2.19
C THR A 236 -3.65 -4.98 -2.20
N GLY A 237 -4.54 -4.74 -1.23
CA GLY A 237 -5.51 -3.64 -1.35
C GLY A 237 -6.07 -3.02 -0.07
N ARG A 238 -5.74 -3.57 1.10
CA ARG A 238 -6.52 -3.35 2.33
C ARG A 238 -5.95 -2.32 3.29
N LEU A 239 -4.84 -1.67 2.95
CA LEU A 239 -4.27 -0.68 3.84
C LEU A 239 -5.08 0.61 3.81
N TRP A 240 -5.41 1.09 5.00
CA TRP A 240 -5.95 2.42 5.25
C TRP A 240 -4.92 3.26 5.99
N ILE A 241 -4.78 4.53 5.62
CA ILE A 241 -3.82 5.45 6.23
C ILE A 241 -4.33 6.89 6.11
N ASP A 242 -3.98 7.74 7.07
CA ASP A 242 -4.25 9.17 6.99
C ASP A 242 -3.09 9.96 6.33
N SER A 243 -3.27 11.27 6.15
CA SER A 243 -2.30 12.11 5.47
C SER A 243 -1.06 12.44 6.32
N ASN A 244 -1.17 12.41 7.65
CA ASN A 244 -0.05 12.63 8.56
C ASN A 244 0.93 11.45 8.50
N ASP A 245 0.41 10.24 8.56
CA ASP A 245 1.17 9.01 8.45
C ASP A 245 1.73 8.84 7.03
N MET A 246 0.94 9.17 6.00
CA MET A 246 1.43 9.18 4.62
C MET A 246 2.62 10.13 4.45
N ALA A 247 2.60 11.32 5.08
CA ALA A 247 3.73 12.23 5.04
C ALA A 247 4.99 11.61 5.66
N SER A 248 4.84 10.93 6.81
CA SER A 248 5.93 10.22 7.49
C SER A 248 6.48 9.08 6.63
N PHE A 249 5.60 8.30 5.99
CA PHE A 249 5.99 7.21 5.10
C PHE A 249 6.70 7.70 3.84
N LEU A 250 6.18 8.73 3.17
CA LEU A 250 6.81 9.32 1.98
C LEU A 250 8.17 9.97 2.30
N SER A 251 8.29 10.62 3.46
CA SER A 251 9.58 11.17 3.91
C SER A 251 10.61 10.05 4.12
N TYR A 252 10.20 8.94 4.73
CA TYR A 252 11.04 7.75 4.87
C TYR A 252 11.49 7.19 3.52
N LEU A 253 10.58 7.07 2.54
CA LEU A 253 10.94 6.61 1.18
C LEU A 253 11.95 7.55 0.50
N SER A 254 11.85 8.86 0.74
CA SER A 254 12.74 9.85 0.12
C SER A 254 14.14 9.91 0.74
N THR A 255 14.27 9.63 2.04
CA THR A 255 15.51 9.85 2.81
C THR A 255 16.19 8.56 3.23
N GLY A 256 15.49 7.43 3.17
CA GLY A 256 15.93 6.14 3.72
C GLY A 256 16.16 6.18 5.24
N SER A 257 15.62 7.17 5.94
CA SER A 257 15.85 7.42 7.37
C SER A 257 14.53 7.58 8.13
N TYR A 258 14.48 7.08 9.37
CA TYR A 258 13.31 7.20 10.25
C TYR A 258 13.10 8.66 10.70
N LEU A 259 11.89 9.19 10.52
CA LEU A 259 11.44 10.36 11.30
C LEU A 259 11.01 9.88 12.68
N LYS A 260 11.88 9.98 13.68
CA LYS A 260 11.44 9.75 15.07
C LYS A 260 10.68 10.97 15.57
N GLN A 261 9.38 10.87 15.79
CA GLN A 261 8.71 11.74 16.76
C GLN A 261 9.12 11.28 18.16
N ASP A 262 9.88 12.10 18.87
CA ASP A 262 10.24 11.82 20.26
C ASP A 262 9.08 12.24 21.17
N SER A 263 8.22 11.29 21.54
CA SER A 263 7.11 11.49 22.49
C SER A 263 7.56 11.40 23.96
N SER A 264 8.87 11.34 24.24
CA SER A 264 9.40 11.01 25.57
C SER A 264 10.19 12.12 26.27
N ARG A 265 9.96 13.40 25.96
CA ARG A 265 10.61 14.51 26.69
C ARG A 265 9.66 15.61 27.16
N PRO A 266 9.49 15.79 28.49
CA PRO A 266 8.99 17.05 29.01
C PRO A 266 10.07 18.12 28.85
N ASN A 267 9.71 19.21 28.15
CA ASN A 267 10.40 20.49 28.03
C ASN A 267 11.93 20.52 27.76
N GLY A 268 12.29 21.15 26.64
CA GLY A 268 13.54 21.93 26.53
C GLY A 268 14.76 21.18 26.01
N SER A 269 14.86 21.08 24.68
CA SER A 269 16.09 21.11 23.84
C SER A 269 15.97 20.11 22.67
N LYS A 270 15.71 20.66 21.49
CA LYS A 270 15.62 19.91 20.23
C LYS A 270 17.03 19.55 19.75
N ARG A 271 17.42 18.27 19.87
CA ARG A 271 18.42 17.66 18.99
C ARG A 271 17.96 16.26 18.62
N SER A 272 17.70 16.06 17.32
CA SER A 272 17.44 14.77 16.70
C SER A 272 18.72 13.92 16.69
N ARG A 273 18.61 12.62 16.96
CA ARG A 273 19.69 11.63 16.80
C ARG A 273 19.27 10.61 15.75
N VAL A 274 20.02 10.55 14.65
CA VAL A 274 19.85 9.56 13.57
C VAL A 274 20.45 8.24 14.05
N TYR A 275 19.67 7.15 14.05
CA TYR A 275 20.18 5.79 14.28
C TYR A 275 20.41 5.11 12.91
N GLN A 276 21.65 4.66 12.66
CA GLN A 276 22.11 4.12 11.37
C GLN A 276 21.99 2.58 11.22
N ASN A 277 21.44 1.85 12.20
CA ASN A 277 21.55 0.39 12.27
C ASN A 277 20.35 -0.39 11.70
N THR A 278 19.78 0.05 10.58
CA THR A 278 18.83 -0.76 9.81
C THR A 278 19.33 -0.84 8.38
N PRO A 279 19.34 -2.01 7.71
CA PRO A 279 19.72 -2.08 6.31
C PRO A 279 18.92 -1.07 5.52
N LYS A 280 19.62 -0.07 4.96
CA LYS A 280 19.02 0.92 4.08
C LYS A 280 18.44 0.16 2.89
N LEU A 281 17.12 0.22 2.71
CA LEU A 281 16.52 -0.08 1.42
C LEU A 281 16.92 1.05 0.47
N SER A 282 18.12 0.95 -0.09
CA SER A 282 18.61 1.91 -1.07
C SER A 282 17.94 1.65 -2.41
N PHE A 283 16.76 2.24 -2.62
CA PHE A 283 16.20 2.38 -3.96
C PHE A 283 16.88 3.58 -4.63
N PRO A 284 17.42 3.45 -5.86
CA PRO A 284 17.90 4.59 -6.62
C PRO A 284 16.69 5.41 -7.10
N VAL A 285 16.08 6.19 -6.22
CA VAL A 285 14.98 7.08 -6.58
C VAL A 285 15.59 8.39 -7.07
N ARG A 286 15.73 8.52 -8.40
CA ARG A 286 15.81 9.85 -9.02
C ARG A 286 14.44 10.49 -8.81
N SER A 287 14.41 11.57 -8.03
CA SER A 287 13.27 12.45 -7.78
C SER A 287 12.17 12.39 -8.85
N ARG A 288 11.03 11.80 -8.48
CA ARG A 288 9.77 11.96 -9.21
C ARG A 288 8.64 12.08 -8.19
N VAL A 289 7.84 13.12 -8.36
CA VAL A 289 6.57 13.33 -7.66
C VAL A 289 5.75 12.06 -7.81
N GLN A 290 5.51 11.34 -6.71
CA GLN A 290 4.51 10.28 -6.67
C GLN A 290 3.18 10.94 -6.34
N LEU A 291 2.35 11.12 -7.36
CA LEU A 291 0.94 11.38 -7.17
C LEU A 291 0.30 10.05 -6.77
N VAL A 292 -0.01 9.88 -5.49
CA VAL A 292 -0.91 8.81 -5.04
C VAL A 292 -2.30 9.41 -5.12
N VAL A 293 -3.07 8.98 -6.12
CA VAL A 293 -4.50 9.32 -6.28
C VAL A 293 -5.33 8.33 -5.49
#